data_AF-A0A6P4EK88-F1
#
_entry.id   AF-A0A6P4EK88-F1
#
_cell.length_a   1.000
_cell.length_b   1.000
_cell.length_c   1.000
_cell.angle_alpha   90.00
_cell.angle_beta   90.00
_cell.angle_gamma   90.00
#
_symmetry.space_group_name_H-M   'P 1'
#
loop_
_entity.id
_entity.type
_entity.pdbx_description
1 polymer ?
#
loop_
_entity_poly.entity_id
_entity_poly.type
_entity_poly.pdbx_seq_one_letter_code
_entity_poly.pdbx_strand_id
1 'polypeptide(L)'
;MDTTECFGESFTNSELRFDKTYQDKSQLMVPMFVKNCIEYLEENGLQKVGLFRVSTSKKRVKQLRDEFDKDCHMKISVDTCPHDVATLLKEYLRDLPEPLLCDRLYLTFLKTQRIRNRRLQLEAISHLIRLLPIPHRDTLYALLIFLTKVAAHSDDLCNTDGNCLMIGNKMDSNNLATVFAPNILRSTLLTFPRNKEQEYMSDAINVVRTMIDHYEEIFKISAELLNIIYTQVLESCPEKLYEIITSKINGSEWNLHQIEEPQPSQSSSSSDIVLENVIQGNWCDHIDNLNNIDLEKRQEETKGPNKCSQINTYTTKRSQKKTWMF
;
A
#
# COMPACT_ATOMS: atom_id res chain seq x y z
N MET A 1 28.70 -2.12 -21.21
CA MET A 1 28.61 -1.79 -19.78
C MET A 1 27.48 -0.79 -19.69
N ASP A 2 26.25 -1.31 -19.62
CA ASP A 2 25.05 -0.47 -19.41
C ASP A 2 24.92 -0.25 -17.91
N THR A 3 24.95 1.01 -17.49
CA THR A 3 24.70 1.46 -16.13
C THR A 3 23.20 1.73 -16.00
N THR A 4 22.46 0.81 -15.40
CA THR A 4 21.06 1.02 -15.03
C THR A 4 21.04 1.86 -13.75
N GLU A 5 20.76 3.16 -13.86
CA GLU A 5 20.59 4.05 -12.70
C GLU A 5 19.28 3.71 -11.98
N CYS A 6 19.32 3.59 -10.66
CA CYS A 6 18.21 3.08 -9.85
C CYS A 6 17.32 4.21 -9.30
N PHE A 7 17.87 5.41 -9.20
CA PHE A 7 17.16 6.61 -8.77
C PHE A 7 16.59 7.40 -9.96
N GLY A 8 15.33 7.80 -9.86
CA GLY A 8 14.73 8.77 -10.78
C GLY A 8 14.14 8.22 -12.08
N GLU A 9 14.16 6.90 -12.30
CA GLU A 9 13.43 6.31 -13.43
C GLU A 9 11.92 6.54 -13.26
N SER A 10 11.31 7.18 -14.26
CA SER A 10 9.85 7.26 -14.37
C SER A 10 9.27 5.87 -14.57
N PHE A 11 8.12 5.59 -13.96
CA PHE A 11 7.39 4.32 -14.10
C PHE A 11 6.91 3.99 -15.55
N THR A 12 7.29 4.76 -16.57
CA THR A 12 6.84 4.56 -17.95
C THR A 12 7.93 4.89 -18.99
N ASN A 13 8.44 3.86 -19.67
CA ASN A 13 8.57 3.72 -21.14
C ASN A 13 9.69 2.73 -21.52
N SER A 14 9.38 1.43 -21.50
CA SER A 14 9.91 0.54 -22.53
C SER A 14 8.78 0.33 -23.55
N GLU A 15 9.02 0.76 -24.79
CA GLU A 15 8.10 0.65 -25.92
C GLU A 15 7.45 -0.74 -26.02
N LEU A 16 6.18 -0.73 -26.42
CA LEU A 16 5.38 -1.86 -26.86
C LEU A 16 6.16 -2.75 -27.85
N ARG A 17 6.90 -3.72 -27.34
CA ARG A 17 7.18 -4.97 -28.04
C ARG A 17 6.20 -6.00 -27.53
N PHE A 18 5.20 -6.26 -28.35
CA PHE A 18 4.20 -7.30 -28.20
C PHE A 18 4.84 -8.68 -28.43
N ASP A 19 5.93 -8.99 -27.71
CA ASP A 19 6.49 -10.34 -27.62
C ASP A 19 7.54 -10.40 -26.50
N LYS A 20 7.08 -10.47 -25.24
CA LYS A 20 7.85 -11.00 -24.11
C LYS A 20 6.88 -11.67 -23.15
N THR A 21 6.77 -12.99 -23.35
CA THR A 21 6.42 -14.04 -22.38
C THR A 21 5.98 -13.56 -20.99
N TYR A 22 4.71 -13.83 -20.67
CA TYR A 22 4.12 -13.99 -19.32
C TYR A 22 5.10 -13.72 -18.17
N GLN A 23 5.08 -12.49 -17.68
CA GLN A 23 5.72 -12.11 -16.43
C GLN A 23 4.86 -12.66 -15.29
N ASP A 24 5.52 -13.29 -14.33
CA ASP A 24 4.93 -14.06 -13.23
C ASP A 24 3.74 -13.37 -12.54
N LYS A 25 2.65 -14.12 -12.36
CA LYS A 25 1.27 -13.64 -12.21
C LYS A 25 0.90 -13.29 -10.76
N SER A 26 1.86 -12.98 -9.88
CA SER A 26 1.60 -12.79 -8.44
C SER A 26 2.53 -11.82 -7.69
N GLN A 27 3.37 -11.02 -8.36
CA GLN A 27 4.24 -10.05 -7.67
C GLN A 27 3.77 -8.60 -7.84
N LEU A 28 3.53 -7.91 -6.73
CA LEU A 28 3.26 -6.46 -6.71
C LEU A 28 4.35 -5.70 -7.46
N MET A 29 3.96 -4.73 -8.28
CA MET A 29 4.87 -3.88 -9.07
C MET A 29 5.50 -2.78 -8.21
N VAL A 30 6.22 -3.17 -7.17
CA VAL A 30 6.97 -2.26 -6.28
C VAL A 30 8.44 -2.25 -6.70
N PRO A 31 9.08 -1.07 -6.86
CA PRO A 31 10.51 -0.98 -7.14
C PRO A 31 11.34 -1.76 -6.12
N MET A 32 12.33 -2.52 -6.58
CA MET A 32 13.20 -3.31 -5.70
C MET A 32 13.88 -2.45 -4.63
N PHE A 33 14.29 -1.23 -4.99
CA PHE A 33 14.83 -0.26 -4.04
C PHE A 33 13.88 -0.03 -2.84
N VAL A 34 12.58 0.17 -3.11
CA VAL A 34 11.56 0.40 -2.07
C VAL A 34 11.36 -0.87 -1.23
N LYS A 35 11.29 -2.04 -1.88
CA LYS A 35 11.17 -3.34 -1.18
C LYS A 35 12.35 -3.55 -0.22
N ASN A 36 13.58 -3.41 -0.69
CA ASN A 36 14.79 -3.59 0.11
C ASN A 36 14.84 -2.63 1.31
N CYS A 37 14.44 -1.35 1.11
CA CYS A 37 14.37 -0.38 2.20
C CYS A 37 13.32 -0.76 3.23
N ILE A 38 12.13 -1.17 2.80
CA ILE A 38 11.04 -1.58 3.70
C ILE A 38 11.45 -2.83 4.49
N GLU A 39 11.93 -3.88 3.81
CA GLU A 39 12.38 -5.14 4.44
C GLU A 39 13.44 -4.86 5.51
N TYR A 40 14.49 -4.10 5.17
CA TYR A 40 15.53 -3.73 6.12
C TYR A 40 14.99 -2.96 7.34
N LEU A 41 14.07 -2.01 7.12
CA LEU A 41 13.51 -1.19 8.19
C LEU A 41 12.50 -1.96 9.06
N GLU A 42 11.81 -2.96 8.52
CA GLU A 42 10.99 -3.87 9.29
C GLU A 42 11.85 -4.72 10.25
N GLU A 43 13.00 -5.20 9.78
CA GLU A 43 13.91 -6.00 10.60
C GLU A 43 14.68 -5.16 11.64
N ASN A 44 15.12 -3.95 11.28
CA ASN A 44 16.12 -3.20 12.07
C ASN A 44 15.61 -1.85 12.61
N GLY A 45 14.47 -1.36 12.11
CA GLY A 45 14.01 0.02 12.29
C GLY A 45 12.80 0.22 13.19
N LEU A 46 11.95 -0.80 13.39
CA LEU A 46 10.64 -0.64 14.05
C LEU A 46 10.70 -0.08 15.47
N GLN A 47 11.77 -0.34 16.21
CA GLN A 47 11.98 0.15 17.59
C GLN A 47 12.88 1.39 17.67
N LYS A 48 13.28 1.99 16.53
CA LYS A 48 14.16 3.16 16.53
C LYS A 48 13.38 4.44 16.72
N VAL A 49 13.58 5.07 17.88
CA VAL A 49 12.94 6.34 18.27
C VAL A 49 13.12 7.41 17.19
N GLY A 50 12.00 7.96 16.72
CA GLY A 50 11.96 8.99 15.69
C GLY A 50 12.34 8.50 14.30
N LEU A 51 12.08 7.24 13.96
CA LEU A 51 12.21 6.73 12.60
C LEU A 51 11.50 7.69 11.61
N PHE A 52 12.12 7.99 10.47
CA PHE A 52 11.69 9.03 9.51
C PHE A 52 11.73 10.50 9.99
N ARG A 53 11.85 10.80 11.29
CA ARG A 53 11.88 12.18 11.80
C ARG A 53 13.29 12.68 12.10
N VAL A 54 14.14 11.82 12.66
CA VAL A 54 15.51 12.18 13.06
C VAL A 54 16.33 12.59 11.84
N SER A 55 17.05 13.71 11.96
CA SER A 55 17.95 14.20 10.91
C SER A 55 19.21 13.35 10.82
N THR A 56 19.67 13.11 9.60
CA THR A 56 20.78 12.21 9.30
C THR A 56 21.96 12.92 8.66
N SER A 57 23.09 12.22 8.59
CA SER A 57 24.26 12.74 7.87
C SER A 57 24.02 12.69 6.37
N LYS A 58 23.92 13.87 5.74
CA LYS A 58 23.81 14.00 4.27
C LYS A 58 24.90 13.24 3.53
N LYS A 59 26.11 13.16 4.10
CA LYS A 59 27.22 12.41 3.52
C LYS A 59 26.95 10.91 3.49
N ARG A 60 26.44 10.33 4.60
CA ARG A 60 26.12 8.89 4.68
C ARG A 60 24.94 8.53 3.78
N VAL A 61 23.88 9.34 3.77
CA VAL A 61 22.73 9.13 2.89
C VAL A 61 23.15 9.19 1.42
N LYS A 62 24.01 10.15 1.05
CA LYS A 62 24.56 10.22 -0.30
C LYS A 62 25.41 8.99 -0.66
N GLN A 63 26.26 8.52 0.26
CA GLN A 63 27.05 7.31 0.04
C GLN A 63 26.16 6.09 -0.20
N LEU A 64 25.11 5.89 0.62
CA LEU A 64 24.14 4.82 0.43
C LEU A 64 23.42 4.94 -0.92
N ARG A 65 23.04 6.16 -1.32
CA ARG A 65 22.45 6.44 -2.64
C ARG A 65 23.37 6.01 -3.78
N ASP A 66 24.63 6.47 -3.74
CA ASP A 66 25.64 6.15 -4.74
C ASP A 66 25.97 4.64 -4.80
N GLU A 67 25.78 3.91 -3.69
CA GLU A 67 25.91 2.45 -3.64
C GLU A 67 24.72 1.75 -4.32
N PHE A 68 23.49 2.19 -4.03
CA PHE A 68 22.29 1.68 -4.70
C PHE A 68 22.26 1.97 -6.19
N ASP A 69 22.75 3.12 -6.63
CA ASP A 69 22.79 3.49 -8.05
C ASP A 69 23.79 2.64 -8.85
N LYS A 70 24.76 1.99 -8.18
CA LYS A 70 25.68 1.03 -8.81
C LYS A 70 25.11 -0.38 -8.87
N ASP A 71 24.28 -0.76 -7.89
CA ASP A 71 23.71 -2.09 -7.79
C ASP A 71 22.30 -2.04 -7.14
N CYS A 72 21.26 -2.14 -7.97
CA CYS A 72 19.86 -2.22 -7.52
C CYS A 72 19.56 -3.45 -6.65
N HIS A 73 20.40 -4.47 -6.72
CA HIS A 73 20.25 -5.73 -5.99
C HIS A 73 21.08 -5.76 -4.70
N MET A 74 21.74 -4.66 -4.35
CA MET A 74 22.51 -4.56 -3.11
C MET A 74 21.61 -4.81 -1.90
N LYS A 75 22.06 -5.70 -1.01
CA LYS A 75 21.49 -5.88 0.32
C LYS A 75 22.07 -4.83 1.27
N ILE A 76 21.20 -4.14 1.99
CA ILE A 76 21.61 -3.17 3.01
C ILE A 76 22.29 -3.93 4.16
N SER A 77 23.49 -3.50 4.54
CA SER A 77 24.20 -4.09 5.68
C SER A 77 23.45 -3.86 6.99
N VAL A 78 23.43 -4.86 7.87
CA VAL A 78 22.81 -4.79 9.21
C VAL A 78 23.38 -3.63 10.03
N ASP A 79 24.66 -3.29 9.84
CA ASP A 79 25.35 -2.19 10.56
C ASP A 79 24.94 -0.80 10.08
N THR A 80 24.16 -0.70 9.02
CA THR A 80 23.68 0.59 8.49
C THR A 80 22.78 1.27 9.53
N CYS A 81 22.81 2.61 9.60
CA CYS A 81 21.91 3.31 10.51
C CYS A 81 20.47 3.30 9.95
N PRO A 82 19.45 2.81 10.68
CA PRO A 82 18.08 2.78 10.17
C PRO A 82 17.52 4.17 9.83
N HIS A 83 17.97 5.22 10.51
CA HIS A 83 17.58 6.59 10.16
C HIS A 83 18.08 7.00 8.76
N ASP A 84 19.27 6.53 8.35
CA ASP A 84 19.83 6.86 7.04
C ASP A 84 19.00 6.20 5.93
N VAL A 85 18.65 4.91 6.08
CA VAL A 85 17.77 4.18 5.14
C VAL A 85 16.37 4.79 5.11
N ALA A 86 15.82 5.16 6.27
CA ALA A 86 14.54 5.85 6.37
C ALA A 86 14.57 7.22 5.68
N THR A 87 15.70 7.92 5.73
CA THR A 87 15.88 9.17 4.98
C THR A 87 15.89 8.89 3.49
N LEU A 88 16.71 7.93 3.05
CA LEU A 88 16.86 7.57 1.65
C LEU A 88 15.53 7.16 1.00
N LEU A 89 14.71 6.36 1.69
CA LEU A 89 13.36 5.98 1.22
C LEU A 89 12.46 7.21 1.00
N LYS A 90 12.50 8.20 1.90
CA LYS A 90 11.73 9.44 1.71
C LYS A 90 12.26 10.25 0.53
N GLU A 91 13.57 10.34 0.37
CA GLU A 91 14.19 11.07 -0.73
C GLU A 91 13.81 10.44 -2.07
N TYR A 92 13.84 9.11 -2.16
CA TYR A 92 13.38 8.38 -3.35
C TYR A 92 11.95 8.77 -3.74
N LEU A 93 10.99 8.69 -2.80
CA LEU A 93 9.59 9.05 -3.07
C LEU A 93 9.40 10.52 -3.45
N ARG A 94 10.18 11.41 -2.84
CA ARG A 94 10.18 12.85 -3.12
C ARG A 94 10.76 13.17 -4.49
N ASP A 95 11.79 12.45 -4.89
CA ASP A 95 12.56 12.72 -6.10
C ASP A 95 11.96 12.01 -7.33
N LEU A 96 10.90 11.20 -7.15
CA LEU A 96 10.13 10.64 -8.27
C LEU A 96 9.68 11.74 -9.25
N PRO A 97 9.83 11.53 -10.58
CA PRO A 97 9.41 12.49 -11.60
C PRO A 97 7.94 12.90 -11.49
N GLU A 98 7.08 11.94 -11.15
CA GLU A 98 5.68 12.17 -10.78
C GLU A 98 5.48 11.75 -9.31
N PRO A 99 4.80 12.56 -8.48
CA PRO A 99 4.46 12.16 -7.12
C PRO A 99 3.74 10.81 -7.08
N LEU A 100 3.95 10.03 -6.02
CA LEU A 100 3.36 8.70 -5.87
C LEU A 100 1.82 8.73 -6.05
N LEU A 101 1.15 9.75 -5.54
CA LEU A 101 -0.30 9.91 -5.66
C LEU A 101 -0.76 10.70 -6.90
N CYS A 102 0.12 10.87 -7.89
CA CYS A 102 -0.07 11.57 -9.16
C CYS A 102 -0.47 13.05 -9.01
N ASP A 103 0.26 13.95 -9.67
CA ASP A 103 -0.03 15.39 -9.59
C ASP A 103 -1.46 15.72 -10.05
N ARG A 104 -1.95 14.99 -11.08
CA ARG A 104 -3.30 15.18 -11.63
C ARG A 104 -4.43 14.84 -10.65
N LEU A 105 -4.18 14.03 -9.62
CA LEU A 105 -5.17 13.67 -8.60
C LEU A 105 -5.00 14.49 -7.31
N TYR A 106 -3.95 15.30 -7.18
CA TYR A 106 -3.59 16.05 -5.97
C TYR A 106 -4.78 16.78 -5.35
N LEU A 107 -5.40 17.73 -6.09
CA LEU A 107 -6.53 18.50 -5.58
C LEU A 107 -7.75 17.64 -5.27
N THR A 108 -7.94 16.52 -5.98
CA THR A 108 -9.06 15.62 -5.77
C THR A 108 -8.89 14.85 -4.45
N PHE A 109 -7.69 14.40 -4.14
CA PHE A 109 -7.36 13.84 -2.83
C PHE A 109 -7.65 14.84 -1.71
N LEU A 110 -7.23 16.10 -1.83
CA LEU A 110 -7.49 17.11 -0.79
C LEU A 110 -8.99 17.35 -0.57
N LYS A 111 -9.78 17.40 -1.65
CA LYS A 111 -11.23 17.58 -1.58
C LYS A 111 -11.95 16.48 -0.80
N THR A 112 -11.37 15.28 -0.68
CA THR A 112 -11.94 14.22 0.17
C THR A 112 -12.06 14.62 1.64
N GLN A 113 -11.23 15.55 2.12
CA GLN A 113 -11.33 16.08 3.48
C GLN A 113 -12.61 16.89 3.75
N ARG A 114 -13.31 17.30 2.69
CA ARG A 114 -14.58 18.02 2.81
C ARG A 114 -15.79 17.09 2.91
N ILE A 115 -15.60 15.78 2.73
CA ILE A 115 -16.66 14.77 2.85
C ILE A 115 -16.86 14.45 4.34
N ARG A 116 -18.00 14.87 4.90
CA ARG A 116 -18.31 14.68 6.34
C ARG A 116 -18.58 13.23 6.72
N ASN A 117 -19.13 12.43 5.81
CA ASN A 117 -19.41 11.02 6.07
C ASN A 117 -18.13 10.19 5.89
N ARG A 118 -17.63 9.59 6.97
CA ARG A 118 -16.37 8.83 6.98
C ARG A 118 -16.38 7.66 5.98
N ARG A 119 -17.49 6.92 5.88
CA ARG A 119 -17.61 5.81 4.93
C ARG A 119 -17.47 6.30 3.48
N LEU A 120 -18.17 7.37 3.13
CA LEU A 120 -18.09 7.97 1.79
C LEU A 120 -16.70 8.58 1.51
N GLN A 121 -16.04 9.11 2.54
CA GLN A 121 -14.68 9.62 2.42
C GLN A 121 -13.69 8.48 2.08
N LEU A 122 -13.73 7.38 2.83
CA LEU A 122 -12.90 6.20 2.57
C LEU A 122 -13.16 5.60 1.19
N GLU A 123 -14.44 5.54 0.80
CA GLU A 123 -14.85 5.09 -0.53
C GLU A 123 -14.29 5.98 -1.65
N ALA A 124 -14.36 7.32 -1.48
CA ALA A 124 -13.78 8.26 -2.43
C ALA A 124 -12.25 8.09 -2.55
N ILE A 125 -11.54 7.92 -1.43
CA ILE A 125 -10.09 7.67 -1.43
C ILE A 125 -9.77 6.35 -2.14
N SER A 126 -10.53 5.29 -1.86
CA SER A 126 -10.39 3.98 -2.53
C SER A 126 -10.57 4.09 -4.05
N HIS A 127 -11.56 4.84 -4.51
CA HIS A 127 -11.76 5.10 -5.94
C HIS A 127 -10.60 5.88 -6.56
N LEU A 128 -10.04 6.88 -5.88
CA LEU A 128 -8.87 7.62 -6.38
C LEU A 128 -7.63 6.73 -6.49
N ILE A 129 -7.40 5.85 -5.51
CA ILE A 129 -6.28 4.90 -5.54
C ILE A 129 -6.42 3.92 -6.71
N ARG A 130 -7.64 3.51 -7.07
CA ARG A 130 -7.91 2.67 -8.25
C ARG A 130 -7.60 3.37 -9.58
N LEU A 131 -7.56 4.70 -9.61
CA LEU A 131 -7.18 5.48 -10.80
C LEU A 131 -5.66 5.67 -10.94
N LEU A 132 -4.88 5.30 -9.91
CA LEU A 132 -3.42 5.36 -9.98
C LEU A 132 -2.87 4.32 -10.96
N PRO A 133 -1.74 4.61 -11.62
CA PRO A 133 -0.98 3.59 -12.34
C PRO A 133 -0.65 2.40 -11.42
N ILE A 134 -0.65 1.18 -11.98
CA ILE A 134 -0.40 -0.06 -11.23
C ILE A 134 0.86 0.03 -10.34
N PRO A 135 2.03 0.49 -10.84
CA PRO A 135 3.22 0.58 -10.00
C PRO A 135 3.08 1.56 -8.84
N HIS A 136 2.38 2.68 -9.05
CA HIS A 136 2.14 3.69 -8.00
C HIS A 136 1.21 3.13 -6.92
N ARG A 137 0.12 2.47 -7.33
CA ARG A 137 -0.84 1.84 -6.43
C ARG A 137 -0.19 0.75 -5.59
N ASP A 138 0.57 -0.14 -6.23
CA ASP A 138 1.21 -1.27 -5.56
C ASP A 138 2.31 -0.78 -4.59
N THR A 139 3.08 0.24 -5.00
CA THR A 139 4.08 0.88 -4.13
C THR A 139 3.42 1.59 -2.94
N LEU A 140 2.31 2.30 -3.16
CA LEU A 140 1.53 2.92 -2.10
C LEU A 140 1.02 1.87 -1.10
N TYR A 141 0.51 0.73 -1.59
CA TYR A 141 0.02 -0.35 -0.75
C TYR A 141 1.12 -0.89 0.18
N ALA A 142 2.27 -1.24 -0.38
CA ALA A 142 3.42 -1.73 0.40
C ALA A 142 3.91 -0.68 1.41
N LEU A 143 3.98 0.58 1.00
CA LEU A 143 4.35 1.69 1.89
C LEU A 143 3.35 1.84 3.04
N LEU A 144 2.04 1.84 2.78
CA LEU A 144 1.03 2.03 3.82
C LEU A 144 1.04 0.89 4.85
N ILE A 145 1.17 -0.37 4.42
CA ILE A 145 1.33 -1.51 5.33
C ILE A 145 2.50 -1.28 6.28
N PHE A 146 3.66 -0.91 5.72
CA PHE A 146 4.86 -0.69 6.49
C PHE A 146 4.71 0.49 7.46
N LEU A 147 4.11 1.60 7.03
CA LEU A 147 3.85 2.75 7.91
C LEU A 147 2.88 2.40 9.04
N THR A 148 1.87 1.57 8.79
CA THR A 148 0.97 1.06 9.83
C THR A 148 1.73 0.20 10.85
N LYS A 149 2.65 -0.66 10.39
CA LYS A 149 3.55 -1.41 11.30
C LYS A 149 4.40 -0.46 12.15
N VAL A 150 5.00 0.59 11.57
CA VAL A 150 5.78 1.58 12.33
C VAL A 150 4.89 2.27 13.38
N ALA A 151 3.68 2.69 13.01
CA ALA A 151 2.72 3.32 13.92
C ALA A 151 2.32 2.40 15.08
N ALA A 152 2.14 1.11 14.83
CA ALA A 152 1.81 0.12 15.86
C ALA A 152 2.91 -0.04 16.94
N HIS A 153 4.15 0.34 16.64
CA HIS A 153 5.28 0.31 17.57
C HIS A 153 5.60 1.69 18.17
N SER A 154 4.67 2.65 18.08
CA SER A 154 4.93 4.04 18.51
C SER A 154 4.89 4.24 20.02
N ASP A 155 4.04 3.49 20.73
CA ASP A 155 3.83 3.60 22.17
C ASP A 155 4.86 2.81 22.98
N ASP A 156 5.12 3.28 24.20
CA ASP A 156 5.95 2.53 25.16
C ASP A 156 5.19 1.31 25.67
N LEU A 157 5.87 0.17 25.71
CA LEU A 157 5.34 -1.03 26.33
C LEU A 157 5.77 -1.04 27.79
N CYS A 158 4.81 -0.88 28.71
CA CYS A 158 5.02 -0.90 30.15
C CYS A 158 4.39 -2.13 30.80
N ASN A 159 4.99 -2.61 31.90
CA ASN A 159 4.39 -3.60 32.78
C ASN A 159 3.21 -3.04 33.56
N THR A 160 2.45 -3.93 34.21
CA THR A 160 1.35 -3.60 35.13
C THR A 160 1.77 -2.65 36.25
N ASP A 161 3.04 -2.69 36.64
CA ASP A 161 3.60 -1.85 37.71
C ASP A 161 4.03 -0.45 37.22
N GLY A 162 3.80 -0.13 35.95
CA GLY A 162 4.15 1.15 35.33
C GLY A 162 5.60 1.27 34.83
N ASN A 163 6.41 0.20 34.96
CA ASN A 163 7.78 0.18 34.47
C ASN A 163 7.82 -0.06 32.95
N CYS A 164 8.52 0.80 32.20
CA CYS A 164 8.70 0.66 30.77
C CYS A 164 9.64 -0.51 30.43
N LEU A 165 9.11 -1.53 29.75
CA LEU A 165 9.87 -2.66 29.22
C LEU A 165 10.61 -2.29 27.93
N MET A 166 9.92 -1.59 27.03
CA MET A 166 10.44 -1.21 25.71
C MET A 166 9.95 0.18 25.35
N ILE A 167 10.89 1.03 24.94
CA ILE A 167 10.58 2.38 24.47
C ILE A 167 10.10 2.27 23.03
N GLY A 168 8.87 2.74 22.78
CA GLY A 168 8.30 2.80 21.44
C GLY A 168 9.01 3.82 20.56
N ASN A 169 8.84 3.69 19.24
CA ASN A 169 9.53 4.55 18.28
C ASN A 169 9.01 5.99 18.24
N LYS A 170 7.92 6.33 18.95
CA LYS A 170 7.29 7.67 19.02
C LYS A 170 6.73 8.21 17.70
N MET A 171 6.53 7.35 16.71
CA MET A 171 6.04 7.72 15.37
C MET A 171 4.64 7.14 15.13
N ASP A 172 3.62 7.80 15.67
CA ASP A 172 2.21 7.51 15.39
C ASP A 172 1.82 7.86 13.94
N SER A 173 0.61 7.49 13.51
CA SER A 173 0.15 7.75 12.15
C SER A 173 0.10 9.24 11.80
N ASN A 174 -0.15 10.11 12.77
CA ASN A 174 -0.16 11.56 12.58
C ASN A 174 1.25 12.13 12.32
N ASN A 175 2.25 11.69 13.10
CA ASN A 175 3.65 12.07 12.91
C ASN A 175 4.18 11.53 11.58
N LEU A 176 3.87 10.28 11.24
CA LEU A 176 4.24 9.67 9.96
C LEU A 176 3.59 10.43 8.79
N ALA A 177 2.30 10.74 8.86
CA ALA A 177 1.62 11.49 7.82
C ALA A 177 2.21 12.89 7.60
N THR A 178 2.60 13.58 8.67
CA THR A 178 3.29 14.87 8.60
C THR A 178 4.60 14.78 7.83
N VAL A 179 5.34 13.68 8.02
CA VAL A 179 6.61 13.44 7.33
C VAL A 179 6.38 13.00 5.88
N PHE A 180 5.40 12.13 5.60
CA PHE A 180 5.23 11.52 4.28
C PHE A 180 4.39 12.36 3.30
N ALA A 181 3.40 13.12 3.76
CA ALA A 181 2.57 13.97 2.90
C ALA A 181 3.36 14.84 1.91
N PRO A 182 4.39 15.63 2.30
CA PRO A 182 5.18 16.40 1.34
C PRO A 182 5.95 15.56 0.33
N ASN A 183 6.21 14.29 0.62
CA ASN A 183 6.97 13.39 -0.26
C ASN A 183 6.06 12.66 -1.26
N ILE A 184 4.83 12.29 -0.88
CA ILE A 184 3.94 11.46 -1.72
C ILE A 184 2.71 12.19 -2.29
N LEU A 185 2.22 13.23 -1.61
CA LEU A 185 1.04 14.01 -1.98
C LEU A 185 1.41 15.49 -2.12
N ARG A 186 2.09 15.82 -3.22
CA ARG A 186 2.56 17.17 -3.53
C ARG A 186 2.11 17.57 -4.93
N SER A 187 2.05 18.88 -5.20
CA SER A 187 1.91 19.37 -6.57
C SER A 187 3.23 19.92 -7.10
N THR A 188 3.60 19.54 -8.31
CA THR A 188 4.75 20.06 -9.06
C THR A 188 4.31 21.01 -10.19
N LEU A 189 3.03 20.96 -10.59
CA LEU A 189 2.49 21.78 -11.68
C LEU A 189 1.82 23.08 -11.24
N LEU A 190 1.46 23.19 -9.96
CA LEU A 190 0.66 24.32 -9.44
C LEU A 190 1.45 25.10 -8.39
N THR A 191 1.40 26.43 -8.50
CA THR A 191 1.92 27.34 -7.48
C THR A 191 0.74 28.02 -6.79
N PHE A 192 0.72 27.98 -5.46
CA PHE A 192 -0.35 28.55 -4.66
C PHE A 192 0.15 29.70 -3.78
N PRO A 193 -0.72 30.65 -3.40
CA PRO A 193 -0.41 31.59 -2.33
C PRO A 193 -0.15 30.86 -1.01
N ARG A 194 0.78 31.36 -0.19
CA ARG A 194 1.20 30.72 1.08
C ARG A 194 0.05 30.26 1.97
N ASN A 195 -1.02 31.07 2.08
CA ASN A 195 -2.16 30.72 2.92
C ASN A 195 -2.90 29.46 2.44
N LYS A 196 -3.08 29.32 1.11
CA LYS A 196 -3.70 28.14 0.52
C LYS A 196 -2.76 26.93 0.56
N GLU A 197 -1.48 27.15 0.38
CA GLU A 197 -0.47 26.09 0.49
C GLU A 197 -0.45 25.46 1.89
N GLN A 198 -0.56 26.27 2.95
CA GLN A 198 -0.65 25.76 4.32
C GLN A 198 -1.94 24.95 4.56
N GLU A 199 -3.08 25.44 4.07
CA GLU A 199 -4.37 24.72 4.15
C GLU A 199 -4.30 23.38 3.40
N TYR A 200 -3.78 23.39 2.17
CA TYR A 200 -3.63 22.20 1.35
C TYR A 200 -2.63 21.21 1.92
N MET A 201 -1.55 21.67 2.55
CA MET A 201 -0.63 20.79 3.25
C MET A 201 -1.32 20.13 4.45
N SER A 202 -2.12 20.87 5.23
CA SER A 202 -2.89 20.29 6.33
C SER A 202 -3.90 19.25 5.82
N ASP A 203 -4.60 19.54 4.72
CA ASP A 203 -5.50 18.57 4.08
C ASP A 203 -4.73 17.34 3.60
N ALA A 204 -3.55 17.53 2.99
CA ALA A 204 -2.70 16.43 2.51
C ALA A 204 -2.26 15.51 3.66
N ILE A 205 -1.83 16.08 4.79
CA ILE A 205 -1.46 15.33 5.99
C ILE A 205 -2.64 14.51 6.49
N ASN A 206 -3.84 15.09 6.56
CA ASN A 206 -5.04 14.37 7.01
C ASN A 206 -5.46 13.24 6.05
N VAL A 207 -5.28 13.42 4.73
CA VAL A 207 -5.49 12.35 3.74
C VAL A 207 -4.51 11.21 3.97
N VAL A 208 -3.21 11.50 4.10
CA VAL A 208 -2.17 10.48 4.35
C VAL A 208 -2.40 9.75 5.67
N ARG A 209 -2.75 10.47 6.75
CA ARG A 209 -3.10 9.86 8.04
C ARG A 209 -4.27 8.90 7.88
N THR A 210 -5.34 9.32 7.21
CA THR A 210 -6.51 8.47 6.93
C THR A 210 -6.13 7.22 6.13
N MET A 211 -5.21 7.33 5.18
CA MET A 211 -4.73 6.19 4.41
C MET A 211 -3.90 5.21 5.24
N ILE A 212 -3.09 5.69 6.19
CA ILE A 212 -2.33 4.83 7.12
C ILE A 212 -3.29 4.10 8.07
N ASP A 213 -4.24 4.84 8.67
CA ASP A 213 -5.15 4.29 9.69
C ASP A 213 -6.16 3.27 9.09
N HIS A 214 -6.54 3.42 7.82
CA HIS A 214 -7.60 2.63 7.19
C HIS A 214 -7.15 1.92 5.89
N TYR A 215 -5.87 1.59 5.77
CA TYR A 215 -5.35 0.96 4.55
C TYR A 215 -6.11 -0.34 4.19
N GLU A 216 -6.51 -1.15 5.17
CA GLU A 216 -7.27 -2.39 4.93
C GLU A 216 -8.63 -2.12 4.29
N GLU A 217 -9.38 -1.15 4.82
CA GLU A 217 -10.70 -0.78 4.30
C GLU A 217 -10.60 -0.15 2.91
N ILE A 218 -9.58 0.69 2.69
CA ILE A 218 -9.38 1.42 1.45
C ILE A 218 -9.01 0.47 0.29
N PHE A 219 -8.23 -0.57 0.57
CA PHE A 219 -7.81 -1.55 -0.44
C PHE A 219 -8.74 -2.77 -0.56
N LYS A 220 -9.72 -2.91 0.36
CA LYS A 220 -10.74 -3.96 0.27
C LYS A 220 -11.75 -3.67 -0.84
N ILE A 221 -12.11 -4.71 -1.59
CA ILE A 221 -13.21 -4.67 -2.57
C ILE A 221 -14.51 -4.91 -1.80
N SER A 222 -15.51 -4.02 -1.95
CA SER A 222 -16.82 -4.21 -1.31
C SER A 222 -17.50 -5.47 -1.86
N ALA A 223 -18.27 -6.16 -1.00
CA ALA A 223 -18.98 -7.37 -1.40
C ALA A 223 -19.96 -7.11 -2.56
N GLU A 224 -20.60 -5.93 -2.58
CA GLU A 224 -21.49 -5.51 -3.66
C GLU A 224 -20.74 -5.41 -5.00
N LEU A 225 -19.59 -4.73 -5.02
CA LEU A 225 -18.78 -4.61 -6.23
C LEU A 225 -18.23 -5.97 -6.67
N LEU A 226 -17.81 -6.79 -5.69
CA LEU A 226 -17.34 -8.15 -5.95
C LEU A 226 -18.45 -9.01 -6.59
N ASN A 227 -19.68 -8.92 -6.09
CA ASN A 227 -20.83 -9.63 -6.65
C ASN A 227 -21.13 -9.18 -8.09
N ILE A 228 -21.14 -7.87 -8.34
CA ILE A 228 -21.32 -7.32 -9.69
C ILE A 228 -20.23 -7.84 -10.64
N ILE A 229 -18.97 -7.83 -10.20
CA ILE A 229 -17.85 -8.37 -10.99
C ILE A 229 -18.04 -9.87 -11.22
N TYR A 230 -18.41 -10.64 -10.19
CA TYR A 230 -18.61 -12.08 -10.31
C TYR A 230 -19.72 -12.41 -11.30
N THR A 231 -20.88 -11.76 -11.20
CA THR A 231 -22.00 -11.96 -12.15
C THR A 231 -21.58 -11.63 -13.57
N GLN A 232 -20.94 -10.48 -13.78
CA GLN A 232 -20.51 -10.06 -15.12
C GLN A 232 -19.45 -11.00 -15.73
N VAL A 233 -18.48 -11.44 -14.93
CA VAL A 233 -17.41 -12.34 -15.39
C VAL A 233 -17.96 -13.76 -15.60
N LEU A 234 -18.92 -14.22 -14.78
CA LEU A 234 -19.61 -15.49 -14.99
C LEU A 234 -20.34 -15.50 -16.35
N GLU A 235 -20.99 -14.38 -16.70
CA GLU A 235 -21.69 -14.23 -17.98
C GLU A 235 -20.73 -14.08 -19.17
N SER A 236 -19.63 -13.34 -18.99
CA SER A 236 -18.74 -12.98 -20.11
C SER A 236 -17.62 -14.01 -20.34
N CYS A 237 -17.05 -14.59 -19.28
CA CYS A 237 -15.84 -15.42 -19.29
C CYS A 237 -15.79 -16.36 -18.04
N PRO A 238 -16.64 -17.39 -17.95
CA PRO A 238 -16.73 -18.23 -16.75
C PRO A 238 -15.42 -18.96 -16.43
N GLU A 239 -14.64 -19.38 -17.43
CA GLU A 239 -13.38 -20.11 -17.18
C GLU A 239 -12.32 -19.28 -16.44
N LYS A 240 -12.22 -17.98 -16.74
CA LYS A 240 -11.34 -17.07 -15.99
C LYS A 240 -11.82 -16.90 -14.54
N LEU A 241 -13.13 -16.97 -14.31
CA LEU A 241 -13.68 -16.90 -12.97
C LEU A 241 -13.30 -18.11 -12.13
N TYR A 242 -13.42 -19.30 -12.71
CA TYR A 242 -12.96 -20.53 -12.08
C TYR A 242 -11.46 -20.50 -11.80
N GLU A 243 -10.62 -20.04 -12.75
CA GLU A 243 -9.19 -19.85 -12.50
C GLU A 243 -8.92 -18.94 -11.29
N ILE A 244 -9.61 -17.79 -11.20
CA ILE A 244 -9.46 -16.84 -10.09
C ILE A 244 -9.91 -17.45 -8.75
N ILE A 245 -11.06 -18.12 -8.73
CA ILE A 245 -11.61 -18.74 -7.52
C ILE A 245 -10.70 -19.88 -7.05
N THR A 246 -10.29 -20.77 -7.95
CA THR A 246 -9.38 -21.88 -7.64
C THR A 246 -8.00 -21.36 -7.20
N SER A 247 -7.47 -20.31 -7.83
CA SER A 247 -6.22 -19.68 -7.40
C SER A 247 -6.33 -19.04 -6.01
N LYS A 248 -7.48 -18.43 -5.66
CA LYS A 248 -7.70 -17.90 -4.31
C LYS A 248 -7.83 -18.99 -3.25
N ILE A 249 -8.50 -20.10 -3.56
CA ILE A 249 -8.66 -21.24 -2.65
C ILE A 249 -7.32 -21.94 -2.42
N ASN A 250 -6.48 -22.05 -3.46
CA ASN A 250 -5.17 -22.70 -3.36
C ASN A 250 -4.06 -21.75 -2.86
N GLY A 251 -4.29 -20.43 -2.89
CA GLY A 251 -3.32 -19.39 -2.49
C GLY A 251 -3.42 -18.91 -1.05
N SER A 252 -4.20 -19.60 -0.19
CA SER A 252 -4.32 -19.31 1.25
C SER A 252 -3.16 -19.85 2.10
N GLU A 253 -1.95 -19.96 1.55
CA GLU A 253 -0.70 -20.04 2.31
C GLU A 253 -0.05 -18.65 2.41
N TRP A 254 -0.72 -17.74 3.13
CA TRP A 254 0.04 -16.72 3.85
C TRP A 254 0.62 -17.41 5.08
N ASN A 255 1.89 -17.80 4.99
CA ASN A 255 2.63 -18.56 6.00
C ASN A 255 2.38 -18.06 7.43
N LEU A 256 1.47 -18.73 8.16
CA LEU A 256 1.59 -18.91 9.60
C LEU A 256 2.58 -20.05 9.79
N HIS A 257 3.65 -19.76 10.52
CA HIS A 257 4.79 -20.63 10.76
C HIS A 257 4.45 -22.11 10.97
N GLN A 258 5.30 -22.94 10.34
CA GLN A 258 5.47 -24.37 10.54
C GLN A 258 5.16 -24.84 11.97
N ILE A 259 4.15 -25.68 12.09
CA ILE A 259 4.14 -26.75 13.09
C ILE A 259 4.06 -28.04 12.28
N GLU A 260 5.24 -28.62 12.02
CA GLU A 260 5.32 -30.02 11.65
C GLU A 260 4.80 -30.85 12.84
N GLU A 261 3.80 -31.69 12.60
CA GLU A 261 3.64 -32.90 13.40
C GLU A 261 3.58 -34.15 12.51
N PRO A 262 4.12 -35.28 12.99
CA PRO A 262 4.75 -36.29 12.16
C PRO A 262 3.78 -37.42 11.80
N GLN A 263 4.00 -38.04 10.65
CA GLN A 263 3.33 -39.29 10.28
C GLN A 263 3.96 -40.51 11.00
N PRO A 264 3.20 -41.60 11.21
CA PRO A 264 3.46 -42.58 12.27
C PRO A 264 4.25 -43.80 11.80
N SER A 265 5.10 -44.37 12.67
CA SER A 265 5.24 -45.84 12.81
C SER A 265 6.01 -46.29 14.07
N GLN A 266 5.26 -47.01 14.91
CA GLN A 266 5.58 -48.21 15.71
C GLN A 266 6.67 -48.25 16.81
N SER A 267 6.13 -48.34 18.04
CA SER A 267 6.36 -49.39 19.07
C SER A 267 7.30 -49.16 20.27
N SER A 268 6.69 -49.42 21.45
CA SER A 268 7.24 -49.71 22.80
C SER A 268 7.82 -48.52 23.60
N SER A 269 7.49 -48.27 24.86
CA SER A 269 6.67 -48.93 25.90
C SER A 269 6.48 -47.98 27.11
N SER A 270 5.36 -48.09 27.83
CA SER A 270 5.07 -47.75 29.26
C SER A 270 5.38 -46.32 29.78
N SER A 271 4.52 -45.58 30.51
CA SER A 271 3.29 -45.85 31.26
C SER A 271 2.65 -44.53 31.76
N ASP A 272 1.30 -44.48 31.74
CA ASP A 272 0.28 -43.78 32.59
C ASP A 272 0.38 -42.25 32.90
N ILE A 273 -0.39 -41.33 32.26
CA ILE A 273 -1.81 -40.86 32.48
C ILE A 273 -2.01 -40.16 33.85
N VAL A 274 -2.41 -38.86 33.96
CA VAL A 274 -3.81 -38.33 34.07
C VAL A 274 -3.82 -36.77 34.09
N LEU A 275 -4.75 -36.17 33.30
CA LEU A 275 -5.56 -34.91 33.37
C LEU A 275 -5.01 -33.65 34.12
N GLU A 276 -5.25 -32.38 33.70
CA GLU A 276 -6.56 -31.80 33.36
C GLU A 276 -6.48 -30.41 32.67
N ASN A 277 -7.58 -30.13 31.96
CA ASN A 277 -8.03 -28.99 31.15
C ASN A 277 -7.90 -27.55 31.71
N VAL A 278 -8.02 -26.53 30.83
CA VAL A 278 -9.20 -25.62 30.71
C VAL A 278 -8.89 -24.28 30.00
N ILE A 279 -9.54 -24.10 28.82
CA ILE A 279 -10.20 -22.90 28.22
C ILE A 279 -9.32 -21.68 27.83
N GLN A 280 -9.10 -21.29 26.56
CA GLN A 280 -9.94 -21.11 25.34
C GLN A 280 -10.50 -19.69 25.17
N GLY A 281 -10.30 -19.15 23.96
CA GLY A 281 -10.85 -17.89 23.46
C GLY A 281 -10.67 -17.77 21.95
N ASN A 282 -11.35 -18.66 21.21
CA ASN A 282 -11.48 -18.66 19.74
C ASN A 282 -12.30 -17.45 19.24
N TRP A 283 -11.93 -16.93 18.06
CA TRP A 283 -12.84 -16.23 17.16
C TRP A 283 -12.69 -16.81 15.76
N CYS A 284 -13.49 -17.83 15.45
CA CYS A 284 -13.79 -18.29 14.09
C CYS A 284 -15.22 -18.84 14.12
N ASP A 285 -16.20 -17.95 14.00
CA ASP A 285 -17.59 -18.29 13.71
C ASP A 285 -18.20 -17.12 12.95
N HIS A 286 -18.28 -17.24 11.61
CA HIS A 286 -19.32 -16.68 10.73
C HIS A 286 -18.86 -16.60 9.27
N ILE A 287 -18.59 -17.74 8.64
CA ILE A 287 -18.90 -17.92 7.21
C ILE A 287 -19.42 -19.36 7.06
N ASP A 288 -20.66 -19.59 7.47
CA ASP A 288 -21.42 -20.79 7.12
C ASP A 288 -22.91 -20.49 7.30
N ASN A 289 -23.48 -19.80 6.30
CA ASN A 289 -24.89 -19.93 5.92
C ASN A 289 -25.18 -18.93 4.81
N LEU A 290 -25.13 -19.37 3.55
CA LEU A 290 -25.89 -18.77 2.45
C LEU A 290 -25.99 -19.82 1.32
N ASN A 291 -26.66 -20.93 1.63
CA ASN A 291 -27.26 -21.81 0.63
C ASN A 291 -28.76 -21.95 0.97
N ASN A 292 -29.58 -21.81 -0.08
CA ASN A 292 -31.04 -21.97 -0.18
C ASN A 292 -31.98 -20.76 -0.01
N ILE A 293 -32.43 -20.29 -1.19
CA ILE A 293 -33.82 -20.09 -1.65
C ILE A 293 -34.67 -18.99 -0.95
N ASP A 294 -34.97 -17.91 -1.69
CA ASP A 294 -36.32 -17.72 -2.24
C ASP A 294 -36.36 -16.66 -3.36
N LEU A 295 -36.78 -17.11 -4.54
CA LEU A 295 -37.15 -16.32 -5.72
C LEU A 295 -38.64 -16.02 -5.62
N GLU A 296 -39.05 -14.77 -5.42
CA GLU A 296 -40.28 -14.24 -6.04
C GLU A 296 -40.48 -12.72 -5.84
N LYS A 297 -40.89 -12.06 -6.93
CA LYS A 297 -41.68 -10.81 -7.02
C LYS A 297 -40.99 -9.46 -6.75
N ARG A 298 -40.61 -8.78 -7.83
CA ARG A 298 -41.42 -7.69 -8.44
C ARG A 298 -40.71 -7.04 -9.65
N GLN A 299 -41.32 -7.20 -10.82
CA GLN A 299 -41.43 -6.13 -11.82
C GLN A 299 -42.20 -4.95 -11.17
N GLU A 300 -42.03 -3.68 -11.53
CA GLU A 300 -42.33 -3.10 -12.84
C GLU A 300 -42.09 -1.57 -12.79
N GLU A 301 -41.86 -0.97 -13.97
CA GLU A 301 -42.09 0.45 -14.37
C GLU A 301 -41.15 1.59 -13.87
N THR A 302 -40.77 2.62 -14.65
CA THR A 302 -40.93 3.04 -16.06
C THR A 302 -40.02 4.24 -16.38
N LYS A 303 -39.52 4.27 -17.65
CA LYS A 303 -39.41 5.38 -18.65
C LYS A 303 -38.65 6.71 -18.34
N GLY A 304 -37.83 7.12 -19.35
CA GLY A 304 -36.95 8.32 -19.41
C GLY A 304 -37.66 9.68 -19.61
N PRO A 305 -37.11 10.73 -20.29
CA PRO A 305 -36.17 10.68 -21.44
C PRO A 305 -35.03 11.76 -21.51
N ASN A 306 -34.07 11.49 -22.42
CA ASN A 306 -33.32 12.36 -23.37
C ASN A 306 -32.94 13.83 -23.07
N LYS A 307 -31.65 14.16 -23.30
CA LYS A 307 -31.10 15.20 -24.22
C LYS A 307 -29.55 15.15 -24.17
N CYS A 308 -28.84 14.70 -25.21
CA CYS A 308 -28.39 15.40 -26.43
C CYS A 308 -27.30 16.49 -26.22
N SER A 309 -26.06 16.10 -26.55
CA SER A 309 -25.03 16.82 -27.34
C SER A 309 -24.43 18.14 -26.84
N GLN A 310 -23.09 18.17 -26.71
CA GLN A 310 -22.26 19.03 -27.55
C GLN A 310 -20.78 18.59 -27.57
N ILE A 311 -20.30 18.42 -28.80
CA ILE A 311 -18.93 18.23 -29.23
C ILE A 311 -18.24 19.60 -29.20
N ASN A 312 -16.98 19.67 -28.76
CA ASN A 312 -16.03 20.64 -29.31
C ASN A 312 -14.60 20.11 -29.24
N THR A 313 -13.93 20.31 -30.37
CA THR A 313 -12.64 19.79 -30.79
C THR A 313 -11.50 20.79 -30.53
N TYR A 314 -10.34 20.22 -30.19
CA TYR A 314 -8.94 20.65 -30.32
C TYR A 314 -8.56 22.14 -30.38
N THR A 315 -7.61 22.54 -29.53
CA THR A 315 -6.40 23.25 -30.01
C THR A 315 -5.16 22.90 -29.18
N THR A 316 -4.16 22.38 -29.88
CA THR A 316 -2.83 22.02 -29.43
C THR A 316 -1.96 23.26 -29.26
N LYS A 317 -1.30 23.43 -28.11
CA LYS A 317 -0.07 24.24 -28.02
C LYS A 317 1.03 23.48 -27.28
N ARG A 318 1.90 22.93 -28.12
CA ARG A 318 3.23 22.39 -27.84
C ARG A 318 4.10 23.50 -27.26
N SER A 319 4.65 23.32 -26.07
CA SER A 319 5.77 24.12 -25.58
C SER A 319 6.81 23.19 -24.97
N GLN A 320 7.90 23.04 -25.70
CA GLN A 320 9.13 22.40 -25.25
C GLN A 320 9.78 23.26 -24.16
N LYS A 321 10.25 22.62 -23.08
CA LYS A 321 11.44 23.02 -22.29
C LYS A 321 11.73 21.90 -21.28
N LYS A 322 12.73 21.08 -21.58
CA LYS A 322 14.11 21.12 -21.05
C LYS A 322 14.27 20.25 -19.80
N THR A 323 14.67 19.02 -20.08
CA THR A 323 15.43 18.07 -19.27
C THR A 323 16.53 18.75 -18.45
N TRP A 324 16.66 18.34 -17.19
CA TRP A 324 17.91 18.43 -16.44
C TRP A 324 18.30 17.01 -16.07
N MET A 325 19.52 16.62 -16.45
CA MET A 325 20.25 15.50 -15.86
C MET A 325 20.47 15.81 -14.39
N PHE A 326 20.10 14.90 -13.50
CA PHE A 326 20.84 14.51 -12.29
C PHE A 326 20.16 13.31 -11.63
#